data_AF-A0A392P3L6-F1
#
_entry.id   AF-A0A392P3L6-F1
#
_cell.length_a   1.000
_cell.length_b   1.000
_cell.length_c   1.000
_cell.angle_alpha   90.00
_cell.angle_beta   90.00
_cell.angle_gamma   90.00
#
_symmetry.space_group_name_H-M   'P 1'
#
loop_
_entity.id
_entity.type
_entity.pdbx_description
1 polymer ?
#
loop_
_entity_poly.entity_id
_entity_poly.type
_entity_poly.pdbx_seq_one_letter_code
_entity_poly.pdbx_strand_id
1 'polypeptide(L)'
;LRYCEERPLLLSNVGMGARLCTYYQKSSPDDQSGSLLRNTDSSLGHIISLDPADKSPFLGDLKPGSSQSSLETNMYRAPIFTHKVPPTDYLLVRSSKGKLSLRRIDKVNVVGQQEPLMEVFSPGSKNLQTFMMNRLLVHMCREFQAAEKQHLSPHIRIDDFLPQFPFLSEASFRKRIKEYANLQVLMVCRVDYPC
;
A
#
# COMPACT_ATOMS: atom_id res chain seq x y z
N LEU A 1 0.57 -13.82 -5.86
CA LEU A 1 1.86 -13.29 -6.36
C LEU A 1 2.97 -13.92 -5.54
N ARG A 2 4.07 -14.37 -6.15
CA ARG A 2 5.28 -14.85 -5.45
C ARG A 2 6.43 -13.94 -5.86
N TYR A 3 7.14 -13.35 -4.92
CA TYR A 3 8.25 -12.44 -5.23
C TYR A 3 9.56 -13.22 -5.38
N CYS A 4 10.36 -12.91 -6.40
CA CYS A 4 11.69 -13.48 -6.57
C CYS A 4 12.69 -12.90 -5.56
N GLU A 5 12.54 -11.63 -5.21
CA GLU A 5 13.36 -10.99 -4.18
C GLU A 5 13.02 -11.60 -2.81
N GLU A 6 14.05 -12.03 -2.06
CA GLU A 6 13.88 -12.53 -0.70
C GLU A 6 13.26 -11.45 0.21
N ARG A 7 13.68 -10.19 -0.01
CA ARG A 7 13.25 -9.02 0.75
C ARG A 7 12.91 -7.88 -0.22
N PRO A 8 11.72 -7.90 -0.84
CA PRO A 8 11.29 -6.84 -1.73
C PRO A 8 11.27 -5.50 -0.98
N LEU A 9 11.70 -4.42 -1.64
CA LEU A 9 11.85 -3.11 -1.01
C LEU A 9 10.52 -2.56 -0.48
N LEU A 10 9.44 -2.76 -1.24
CA LEU A 10 8.11 -2.25 -0.92
C LEU A 10 7.06 -3.37 -1.10
N LEU A 11 6.16 -3.51 -0.13
CA LEU A 11 5.09 -4.49 -0.15
C LEU A 11 3.74 -3.83 0.13
N SER A 12 2.73 -4.26 -0.61
CA SER A 12 1.35 -3.81 -0.42
C SER A 12 0.77 -4.40 0.85
N ASN A 13 0.15 -3.54 1.66
CA ASN A 13 -0.69 -3.99 2.77
C ASN A 13 -2.00 -4.59 2.27
N VAL A 14 -2.66 -5.38 3.11
CA VAL A 14 -4.01 -5.89 2.83
C VAL A 14 -4.96 -4.73 2.55
N GLY A 15 -5.72 -4.83 1.46
CA GLY A 15 -6.65 -3.80 1.02
C GLY A 15 -6.06 -2.76 0.05
N MET A 16 -4.74 -2.72 -0.15
CA MET A 16 -4.14 -1.90 -1.20
C MET A 16 -4.39 -2.52 -2.58
N GLY A 17 -4.70 -1.66 -3.56
CA GLY A 17 -4.87 -2.06 -4.94
C GLY A 17 -3.55 -2.11 -5.72
N ALA A 18 -3.52 -2.95 -6.76
CA ALA A 18 -2.45 -2.98 -7.75
C ALA A 18 -3.09 -3.15 -9.14
N ARG A 19 -2.47 -2.59 -10.17
CA ARG A 19 -2.90 -2.75 -11.55
C ARG A 19 -2.01 -3.76 -12.23
N LEU A 20 -2.63 -4.76 -12.85
CA LEU A 20 -1.93 -5.67 -13.75
C LEU A 20 -1.93 -5.04 -15.14
N CYS A 21 -0.75 -4.85 -15.71
CA CYS A 21 -0.58 -4.27 -17.03
C CYS A 21 0.16 -5.23 -17.94
N THR A 22 -0.10 -5.15 -19.23
CA THR A 22 0.74 -5.78 -20.26
C THR A 22 1.16 -4.71 -21.24
N TYR A 23 2.47 -4.44 -21.27
CA TYR A 23 3.07 -3.52 -22.22
C TYR A 23 3.36 -4.27 -23.51
N TYR A 24 2.93 -3.74 -24.65
CA TYR A 24 3.20 -4.28 -25.97
C TYR A 24 3.97 -3.24 -26.79
N GLN A 25 5.18 -3.58 -27.24
CA GLN A 25 5.97 -2.72 -28.11
C GLN A 25 5.55 -2.96 -29.56
N LYS A 26 4.98 -1.97 -30.23
CA LYS A 26 4.61 -2.09 -31.63
C LYS A 26 5.83 -2.31 -32.53
N SER A 27 5.64 -3.11 -33.57
CA SER A 27 6.66 -3.33 -34.62
C SER A 27 6.74 -2.15 -35.60
N SER A 28 5.61 -1.50 -35.84
CA SER A 28 5.45 -0.32 -36.70
C SER A 28 4.30 0.54 -36.16
N PRO A 29 4.17 1.83 -36.56
CA PRO A 29 3.09 2.69 -36.07
C PRO A 29 1.67 2.11 -36.30
N ASP A 30 1.50 1.40 -37.42
CA ASP A 30 0.24 0.79 -37.86
C ASP A 30 -0.02 -0.61 -37.25
N ASP A 31 0.88 -1.12 -36.41
CA ASP A 31 0.74 -2.44 -35.78
C ASP A 31 -0.44 -2.47 -34.79
N GLN A 32 -1.47 -3.24 -35.15
CA GLN A 32 -2.68 -3.44 -34.35
C GLN A 32 -2.64 -4.71 -33.48
N SER A 33 -1.53 -5.45 -33.45
CA SER A 33 -1.43 -6.72 -32.73
C SER A 33 -1.64 -6.56 -31.22
N GLY A 34 -1.24 -5.41 -30.65
CA GLY A 34 -1.52 -5.08 -29.25
C GLY A 34 -3.01 -5.04 -28.92
N SER A 35 -3.86 -4.62 -29.87
CA SER A 35 -5.32 -4.63 -29.71
C SER A 35 -5.88 -6.05 -29.76
N LEU A 36 -5.29 -6.94 -30.55
CA LEU A 36 -5.68 -8.35 -30.62
C LEU A 36 -5.39 -9.09 -29.31
N LEU A 37 -4.33 -8.72 -28.60
CA LEU A 37 -4.02 -9.29 -27.28
C LEU A 37 -5.17 -9.08 -26.29
N ARG A 38 -5.91 -7.96 -26.37
CA ARG A 38 -7.06 -7.68 -25.47
C ARG A 38 -8.17 -8.71 -25.62
N ASN A 39 -8.30 -9.31 -26.80
CA ASN A 39 -9.33 -10.30 -27.12
C ASN A 39 -8.90 -11.73 -26.78
N THR A 40 -7.67 -11.94 -26.32
CA THR A 40 -7.21 -13.24 -25.86
C THR A 40 -7.44 -13.39 -24.35
N ASP A 41 -8.12 -14.47 -23.95
CA ASP A 41 -8.38 -14.85 -22.55
C ASP A 41 -7.09 -15.02 -21.72
N SER A 42 -5.92 -15.04 -22.36
CA SER A 42 -4.62 -15.14 -21.73
C SER A 42 -4.08 -13.81 -21.19
N SER A 43 -4.60 -12.66 -21.65
CA SER A 43 -4.12 -11.35 -21.19
C SER A 43 -4.88 -10.95 -19.92
N LEU A 44 -4.20 -11.06 -18.77
CA LEU A 44 -4.76 -10.52 -17.54
C LEU A 44 -4.36 -9.05 -17.41
N GLY A 45 -5.36 -8.19 -17.24
CA GLY A 45 -5.16 -6.78 -16.92
C GLY A 45 -5.22 -5.83 -18.11
N HIS A 46 -4.71 -4.61 -17.92
CA HIS A 46 -4.81 -3.53 -18.89
C HIS A 46 -3.67 -3.59 -19.90
N ILE A 47 -3.99 -3.61 -21.19
CA ILE A 47 -2.98 -3.58 -22.26
C ILE A 47 -2.62 -2.14 -22.61
N ILE A 48 -1.32 -1.86 -22.60
CA ILE A 48 -0.71 -0.58 -22.96
C ILE A 48 0.16 -0.82 -24.19
N SER A 49 -0.24 -0.26 -25.33
CA SER A 49 0.56 -0.29 -26.55
C SER A 49 1.55 0.87 -26.53
N LEU A 50 2.82 0.57 -26.80
CA LEU A 50 3.91 1.53 -26.94
C LEU A 50 4.22 1.69 -28.42
N ASP A 51 4.36 2.92 -28.90
CA ASP A 51 4.78 3.19 -30.27
C ASP A 51 6.28 2.90 -30.43
N PRO A 52 6.78 2.65 -31.66
CA PRO A 52 8.19 2.29 -31.88
C PRO A 52 9.23 3.28 -31.33
N ALA A 53 8.83 4.55 -31.15
CA ALA A 53 9.68 5.61 -30.60
C ALA A 53 9.56 5.77 -29.07
N ASP A 54 8.57 5.13 -28.44
CA ASP A 54 8.37 5.22 -26.99
C ASP A 54 9.48 4.48 -26.25
N LYS A 55 9.86 5.03 -25.09
CA LYS A 55 10.82 4.37 -24.20
C LYS A 55 10.14 3.24 -23.42
N SER A 56 10.90 2.17 -23.18
CA SER A 56 10.46 1.09 -22.30
C SER A 56 10.16 1.63 -20.90
N PRO A 57 9.07 1.18 -20.24
CA PRO A 57 8.78 1.52 -18.86
C PRO A 57 9.66 0.76 -17.86
N PHE A 58 10.54 -0.13 -18.34
CA PHE A 58 11.49 -0.89 -17.54
C PHE A 58 12.91 -0.42 -17.83
N LEU A 59 13.86 -0.80 -16.96
CA LEU A 59 15.29 -0.57 -17.19
C LEU A 59 15.83 -1.24 -18.47
N GLY A 60 15.15 -2.30 -18.95
CA GLY A 60 15.50 -3.00 -20.19
C GLY A 60 14.54 -2.65 -21.33
N ASP A 61 15.03 -2.72 -22.56
CA ASP A 61 14.23 -2.48 -23.76
C ASP A 61 13.26 -3.62 -24.07
N LEU A 62 12.06 -3.25 -24.51
CA LEU A 62 11.11 -4.19 -25.10
C LEU A 62 11.37 -4.26 -26.60
N LYS A 63 11.52 -5.48 -27.12
CA LYS A 63 11.73 -5.69 -28.56
C LYS A 63 10.46 -5.34 -29.34
N PRO A 64 10.56 -4.78 -30.55
CA PRO A 64 9.39 -4.58 -31.41
C PRO A 64 8.63 -5.89 -31.62
N GLY A 65 7.30 -5.86 -31.49
CA GLY A 65 6.42 -7.02 -31.57
C GLY A 65 6.34 -7.87 -30.29
N SER A 66 7.05 -7.50 -29.22
CA SER A 66 7.06 -8.25 -27.96
C SER A 66 6.16 -7.61 -26.89
N SER A 67 5.78 -8.41 -25.89
CA SER A 67 5.05 -7.93 -24.71
C SER A 67 5.68 -8.36 -23.40
N GLN A 68 5.46 -7.55 -22.36
CA GLN A 68 5.85 -7.83 -20.99
C GLN A 68 4.73 -7.42 -20.04
N SER A 69 4.25 -8.37 -19.25
CA SER A 69 3.32 -8.08 -18.16
C SER A 69 4.04 -7.51 -16.94
N SER A 70 3.36 -6.61 -16.22
CA SER A 70 3.89 -5.88 -15.08
C SER A 70 2.84 -5.75 -13.99
N LEU A 71 3.30 -5.75 -12.74
CA LEU A 71 2.56 -5.31 -11.58
C LEU A 71 2.86 -3.84 -11.32
N GLU A 72 1.86 -2.99 -11.47
CA GLU A 72 1.96 -1.55 -11.25
C GLU A 72 1.28 -1.17 -9.93
N THR A 73 2.00 -0.47 -9.07
CA THR A 73 1.48 0.16 -7.86
C THR A 73 1.98 1.61 -7.78
N ASN A 74 1.50 2.40 -6.82
CA ASN A 74 2.08 3.72 -6.55
C ASN A 74 3.46 3.62 -5.88
N MET A 75 3.88 2.42 -5.46
CA MET A 75 5.10 2.20 -4.69
C MET A 75 6.24 1.66 -5.55
N TYR A 76 5.92 0.78 -6.50
CA TYR A 76 6.87 0.13 -7.38
C TYR A 76 6.19 -0.39 -8.65
N ARG A 77 7.02 -0.60 -9.67
CA ARG A 77 6.74 -1.39 -10.88
C ARG A 77 7.57 -2.67 -10.82
N ALA A 78 7.02 -3.80 -11.28
CA ALA A 78 7.81 -5.02 -11.40
C ALA A 78 7.29 -5.93 -12.53
N PRO A 79 8.17 -6.46 -13.41
CA PRO A 79 7.75 -7.42 -14.42
C PRO A 79 7.20 -8.68 -13.75
N ILE A 80 6.18 -9.28 -14.36
CA ILE A 80 5.57 -10.51 -13.87
C ILE A 80 5.56 -11.62 -14.91
N PHE A 81 5.72 -12.85 -14.43
CA PHE A 81 5.79 -14.05 -15.24
C PHE A 81 4.74 -15.05 -14.75
N THR A 82 3.87 -15.48 -15.66
CA THR A 82 2.83 -16.48 -15.35
C THR A 82 3.45 -17.87 -15.29
N HIS A 83 3.16 -18.63 -14.22
CA HIS A 83 3.56 -20.03 -14.11
C HIS A 83 2.34 -20.93 -13.91
N LYS A 84 2.50 -22.21 -14.27
CA LYS A 84 1.51 -23.26 -13.98
C LYS A 84 1.50 -23.55 -12.49
N VAL A 85 0.31 -23.66 -11.92
CA VAL A 85 0.11 -24.08 -10.53
C VAL A 85 0.21 -25.61 -10.47
N PRO A 86 1.04 -26.19 -9.58
CA PRO A 86 1.05 -27.63 -9.37
C PRO A 86 -0.33 -28.14 -8.92
N PRO A 87 -0.82 -29.28 -9.44
CA PRO A 87 -2.16 -29.79 -9.08
C PRO A 87 -2.27 -30.22 -7.62
N THR A 88 -1.13 -30.36 -6.94
CA THR A 88 -0.99 -30.67 -5.51
C THR A 88 -1.15 -29.44 -4.61
N ASP A 89 -1.03 -28.23 -5.16
CA ASP A 89 -1.02 -26.99 -4.38
C ASP A 89 -2.44 -26.44 -4.22
N TYR A 90 -2.78 -26.05 -2.98
CA TYR A 90 -4.06 -25.44 -2.62
C TYR A 90 -3.84 -24.26 -1.67
N LEU A 91 -4.79 -23.34 -1.67
CA LEU A 91 -4.83 -22.25 -0.70
C LEU A 91 -5.71 -22.63 0.48
N LEU A 92 -5.09 -22.83 1.65
CA LEU A 92 -5.80 -22.95 2.93
C LEU A 92 -6.00 -21.55 3.54
N VAL A 93 -7.25 -21.17 3.79
CA VAL A 93 -7.60 -19.90 4.42
C VAL A 93 -8.17 -20.19 5.81
N ARG A 94 -7.60 -19.53 6.83
CA ARG A 94 -8.14 -19.52 8.19
C ARG A 94 -8.75 -18.15 8.48
N SER A 95 -10.04 -18.11 8.79
CA SER A 95 -10.70 -16.87 9.20
C SER A 95 -10.33 -16.47 10.63
N SER A 96 -10.58 -15.20 10.98
CA SER A 96 -10.41 -14.69 12.35
C SER A 96 -11.26 -15.45 13.38
N LYS A 97 -12.39 -16.02 12.96
CA LYS A 97 -13.25 -16.88 13.81
C LYS A 97 -12.82 -18.36 13.82
N GLY A 98 -11.68 -18.70 13.22
CA GLY A 98 -11.13 -20.05 13.20
C GLY A 98 -11.70 -20.98 12.12
N LYS A 99 -12.61 -20.51 11.26
CA LYS A 99 -13.14 -21.32 10.14
C LYS A 99 -12.05 -21.57 9.11
N LEU A 100 -11.86 -22.82 8.71
CA LEU A 100 -10.96 -23.23 7.64
C LEU A 100 -11.73 -23.37 6.31
N SER A 101 -11.12 -22.91 5.22
CA SER A 101 -11.60 -23.19 3.86
C SER A 101 -10.43 -23.50 2.93
N LEU A 102 -10.65 -24.44 2.02
CA LEU A 102 -9.67 -24.83 1.00
C LEU A 102 -10.13 -24.34 -0.37
N ARG A 103 -9.23 -23.73 -1.13
CA ARG A 103 -9.50 -23.20 -2.47
C ARG A 103 -8.44 -23.66 -3.46
N ARG A 104 -8.86 -23.87 -4.71
CA ARG A 104 -7.92 -24.00 -5.84
C ARG A 104 -7.23 -22.66 -6.09
N ILE A 105 -5.96 -22.73 -6.49
CA ILE A 105 -5.20 -21.56 -6.94
C ILE A 105 -5.32 -21.52 -8.46
N ASP A 106 -5.99 -20.50 -8.98
CA ASP A 106 -6.26 -20.42 -10.43
C ASP A 106 -5.00 -20.07 -11.22
N LYS A 107 -4.17 -19.18 -10.66
CA LYS A 107 -2.95 -18.68 -11.30
C LYS A 107 -1.90 -18.28 -10.29
N VAL A 108 -0.64 -18.53 -10.61
CA VAL A 108 0.50 -17.99 -9.88
C VAL A 108 1.33 -17.14 -10.83
N ASN A 109 1.61 -15.90 -10.42
CA ASN A 109 2.57 -15.04 -11.09
C ASN A 109 3.77 -14.83 -10.19
N VAL A 110 4.94 -15.02 -10.77
CA VAL A 110 6.23 -14.68 -10.19
C VAL A 110 6.52 -13.23 -10.49
N VAL A 111 6.84 -12.44 -9.46
CA VAL A 111 7.15 -11.03 -9.54
C VAL A 111 8.67 -10.89 -9.55
N GLY A 112 9.20 -10.27 -10.59
CA GLY A 112 10.63 -9.99 -10.75
C GLY A 112 11.11 -8.87 -9.84
N GLN A 113 12.30 -8.36 -10.13
CA GLN A 113 12.92 -7.26 -9.39
C GLN A 113 12.03 -6.01 -9.45
N GLN A 114 11.90 -5.34 -8.29
CA GLN A 114 11.13 -4.11 -8.19
C GLN A 114 11.93 -2.92 -8.72
N GLU A 115 11.28 -2.08 -9.52
CA GLU A 115 11.69 -0.71 -9.79
C GLU A 115 10.89 0.20 -8.84
N PRO A 116 11.52 0.73 -7.77
CA PRO A 116 10.82 1.56 -6.80
C PRO A 116 10.40 2.90 -7.41
N LEU A 117 9.14 3.27 -7.18
CA LEU A 117 8.55 4.56 -7.57
C LEU A 117 8.41 5.51 -6.36
N MET A 118 8.81 5.04 -5.18
CA MET A 118 8.73 5.77 -3.92
C MET A 118 10.00 5.51 -3.11
N GLU A 119 10.51 6.55 -2.47
CA GLU A 119 11.66 6.47 -1.56
C GLU A 119 11.26 5.75 -0.26
N VAL A 120 12.11 4.82 0.19
CA VAL A 120 12.01 4.24 1.53
C VAL A 120 12.61 5.20 2.53
N PHE A 121 11.86 5.57 3.56
CA PHE A 121 12.36 6.52 4.56
C PHE A 121 13.54 5.96 5.35
N SER A 122 14.63 6.73 5.39
CA SER A 122 15.79 6.43 6.23
C SER A 122 15.46 6.59 7.73
N PRO A 123 15.99 5.71 8.61
CA PRO A 123 15.87 5.86 10.05
C PRO A 123 16.34 7.24 10.53
N GLY A 124 15.57 7.88 11.40
CA GLY A 124 15.88 9.22 11.94
C GLY A 124 15.70 10.39 10.97
N SER A 125 15.33 10.14 9.71
CA SER A 125 15.10 11.22 8.73
C SER A 125 13.95 12.15 9.12
N LYS A 126 14.03 13.42 8.70
CA LYS A 126 12.94 14.40 8.89
C LYS A 126 11.64 13.95 8.22
N ASN A 127 11.73 13.24 7.09
CA ASN A 127 10.57 12.70 6.38
C ASN A 127 9.87 11.61 7.22
N LEU A 128 10.64 10.70 7.82
CA LEU A 128 10.09 9.70 8.73
C LEU A 128 9.42 10.36 9.94
N GLN A 129 10.07 11.34 10.56
CA GLN A 129 9.48 12.08 11.70
C GLN A 129 8.17 12.78 11.32
N THR A 130 8.13 13.43 10.16
CA THR A 130 6.91 14.08 9.63
C THR A 130 5.81 13.06 9.36
N PHE A 131 6.12 11.95 8.70
CA PHE A 131 5.16 10.86 8.44
C PHE A 131 4.56 10.31 9.74
N MET A 132 5.41 10.03 10.71
CA MET A 132 5.01 9.52 12.02
C MET A 132 4.09 10.50 12.76
N MET A 133 4.41 11.80 12.72
CA MET A 133 3.56 12.84 13.29
C MET A 133 2.21 12.99 12.57
N ASN A 134 2.19 12.89 11.25
CA ASN A 134 0.93 12.94 10.48
C ASN A 134 0.06 11.71 10.77
N ARG A 135 0.67 10.52 10.84
CA ARG A 135 -0.03 9.28 11.22
C ARG A 135 -0.65 9.39 12.61
N LEU A 136 0.09 10.01 13.53
CA LEU A 136 -0.39 10.34 14.87
C LEU A 136 -1.67 11.21 14.81
N LEU A 137 -1.62 12.34 14.11
CA LEU A 137 -2.76 13.26 14.01
C LEU A 137 -3.99 12.57 13.40
N VAL A 138 -3.80 11.76 12.36
CA VAL A 138 -4.90 10.98 11.74
C VAL A 138 -5.53 10.01 12.75
N HIS A 139 -4.73 9.35 13.60
CA HIS A 139 -5.25 8.47 14.62
C HIS A 139 -6.07 9.24 15.66
N MET A 140 -5.57 10.39 16.16
CA MET A 140 -6.32 11.23 17.09
C MET A 140 -7.65 11.72 16.51
N CYS A 141 -7.65 12.20 15.25
CA CYS A 141 -8.87 12.61 14.58
C CYS A 141 -9.90 11.46 14.49
N ARG A 142 -9.45 10.22 14.26
CA ARG A 142 -10.35 9.05 14.22
C ARG A 142 -10.95 8.74 15.59
N GLU A 143 -10.17 8.82 16.67
CA GLU A 143 -10.66 8.64 18.04
C GLU A 143 -11.68 9.71 18.42
N PHE A 144 -11.40 10.97 18.13
CA PHE A 144 -12.34 12.06 18.39
C PHE A 144 -13.64 11.91 17.58
N GLN A 145 -13.54 11.60 16.28
CA GLN A 145 -14.72 11.31 15.47
C GLN A 145 -15.53 10.10 15.97
N ALA A 146 -14.86 9.09 16.54
CA ALA A 146 -15.53 7.93 17.13
C ALA A 146 -16.26 8.30 18.43
N ALA A 147 -15.63 9.11 19.30
CA ALA A 147 -16.24 9.62 20.53
C ALA A 147 -17.46 10.50 20.23
N GLU A 148 -17.35 11.42 19.27
CA GLU A 148 -18.46 12.27 18.84
C GLU A 148 -19.64 11.46 18.30
N LYS A 149 -19.38 10.43 17.49
CA LYS A 149 -20.41 9.49 17.00
C LYS A 149 -21.12 8.74 18.12
N GLN A 150 -20.47 8.57 19.27
CA GLN A 150 -21.04 7.95 20.47
C GLN A 150 -21.61 8.98 21.46
N HIS A 151 -21.67 10.26 21.07
CA HIS A 151 -22.10 11.38 21.92
C HIS A 151 -21.26 11.54 23.20
N LEU A 152 -19.99 11.14 23.15
CA LEU A 152 -19.02 11.33 24.23
C LEU A 152 -18.18 12.57 23.97
N SER A 153 -17.69 13.20 25.04
CA SER A 153 -16.72 14.29 24.91
C SER A 153 -15.38 13.73 24.38
N PRO A 154 -14.87 14.23 23.23
CA PRO A 154 -13.64 13.73 22.64
C PRO A 154 -12.44 14.11 23.52
N HIS A 155 -11.81 13.10 24.12
CA HIS A 155 -10.60 13.27 24.93
C HIS A 155 -9.66 12.08 24.71
N ILE A 156 -8.35 12.34 24.79
CA ILE A 156 -7.31 11.31 24.68
C ILE A 156 -6.43 11.43 25.91
N ARG A 157 -6.31 10.32 26.65
CA ARG A 157 -5.35 10.18 27.74
C ARG A 157 -3.97 9.91 27.17
N ILE A 158 -3.01 10.77 27.49
CA ILE A 158 -1.63 10.66 27.02
C ILE A 158 -1.01 9.31 27.41
N ASP A 159 -1.30 8.84 28.63
CA ASP A 159 -0.75 7.60 29.18
C ASP A 159 -1.17 6.34 28.42
N ASP A 160 -2.39 6.31 27.87
CA ASP A 160 -2.87 5.17 27.05
C ASP A 160 -2.34 5.23 25.61
N PHE A 161 -1.87 6.40 25.23
CA PHE A 161 -1.67 6.78 23.86
C PHE A 161 -0.19 6.72 23.47
N LEU A 162 0.71 7.26 24.30
CA LEU A 162 2.16 7.22 24.05
C LEU A 162 2.74 5.80 23.89
N PRO A 163 2.28 4.75 24.61
CA PRO A 163 2.78 3.39 24.40
C PRO A 163 2.59 2.86 22.97
N GLN A 164 1.62 3.39 22.22
CA GLN A 164 1.36 3.01 20.82
C GLN A 164 2.35 3.70 19.85
N PHE A 165 3.10 4.69 20.31
CA PHE A 165 4.05 5.51 19.53
C PHE A 165 5.40 5.59 20.25
N PRO A 166 6.13 4.45 20.40
CA PRO A 166 7.34 4.38 21.24
C PRO A 166 8.51 5.25 20.75
N PHE A 167 8.43 5.79 19.54
CA PHE A 167 9.42 6.70 18.95
C PHE A 167 9.18 8.18 19.30
N LEU A 168 8.06 8.51 19.96
CA LEU A 168 7.74 9.89 20.37
C LEU A 168 8.03 10.11 21.84
N SER A 169 8.75 11.19 22.15
CA SER A 169 8.81 11.70 23.51
C SER A 169 7.54 12.49 23.85
N GLU A 170 7.12 12.42 25.12
CA GLU A 170 5.98 13.18 25.63
C GLU A 170 6.11 14.69 25.37
N ALA A 171 7.32 15.24 25.50
CA ALA A 171 7.58 16.65 25.21
C ALA A 171 7.31 17.00 23.74
N SER A 172 7.72 16.15 22.80
CA SER A 172 7.47 16.33 21.36
C SER A 172 5.99 16.26 21.03
N PHE A 173 5.30 15.30 21.65
CA PHE A 173 3.84 15.14 21.54
C PHE A 173 3.11 16.40 22.05
N ARG A 174 3.37 16.81 23.30
CA ARG A 174 2.73 17.98 23.92
C ARG A 174 2.97 19.25 23.09
N LYS A 175 4.18 19.45 22.57
CA LYS A 175 4.50 20.61 21.73
C LYS A 175 3.63 20.68 20.49
N ARG A 176 3.41 19.55 19.81
CA ARG A 176 2.63 19.50 18.56
C ARG A 176 1.13 19.51 18.78
N ILE A 177 0.63 18.85 19.82
CA ILE A 177 -0.80 18.78 20.09
C ILE A 177 -1.38 20.09 20.60
N LYS A 178 -0.56 20.96 21.21
CA LYS A 178 -0.99 22.33 21.58
C LYS A 178 -1.60 23.12 20.42
N GLU A 179 -1.23 22.83 19.18
CA GLU A 179 -1.78 23.48 17.98
C GLU A 179 -3.21 23.00 17.64
N TYR A 180 -3.64 21.84 18.17
CA TYR A 180 -4.86 21.14 17.75
C TYR A 180 -5.82 20.80 18.90
N ALA A 181 -5.36 20.81 20.15
CA ALA A 181 -6.17 20.48 21.32
C ALA A 181 -5.73 21.25 22.56
N ASN A 182 -6.70 21.52 23.44
CA ASN A 182 -6.44 22.07 24.75
C ASN A 182 -5.97 20.97 25.69
N LEU A 183 -4.75 21.10 26.21
CA LEU A 183 -4.23 20.23 27.26
C LEU A 183 -4.94 20.57 28.58
N GLN A 184 -5.93 19.76 28.94
CA GLN A 184 -6.41 19.71 30.31
C GLN A 184 -5.46 18.79 31.08
N VAL A 185 -4.68 19.37 31.98
CA VAL A 185 -4.06 18.57 33.04
C VAL A 185 -5.22 18.00 33.83
N LEU A 186 -5.34 16.68 33.92
CA LEU A 186 -6.21 16.00 34.88
C LEU A 186 -5.71 16.32 36.30
N MET A 187 -5.84 17.57 36.73
CA MET A 187 -6.26 17.85 38.08
C MET A 187 -7.77 17.65 38.07
N VAL A 188 -8.24 16.73 38.88
CA VAL A 188 -9.65 16.67 39.28
C VAL A 188 -9.95 18.00 39.97
N CYS A 189 -10.29 19.02 39.19
CA CYS A 189 -10.88 20.25 39.68
C CYS A 189 -12.37 20.14 39.39
N ARG A 190 -13.14 19.88 40.45
CA ARG A 190 -14.58 20.15 40.45
C ARG A 190 -14.81 21.55 39.89
N VAL A 191 -15.70 21.65 38.92
CA VAL A 191 -16.28 22.94 38.54
C VAL A 191 -17.33 23.24 39.61
N ASP A 192 -16.99 24.11 40.54
CA ASP A 192 -18.00 24.80 41.35
C ASP A 192 -18.63 25.88 40.45
N TYR A 193 -19.94 25.77 40.23
CA TYR A 193 -20.74 26.82 39.59
C TYR A 193 -21.06 27.90 40.62
N PRO A 194 -20.81 29.19 40.36
CA PRO A 194 -21.50 30.26 41.08
C PRO A 194 -22.84 30.53 40.39
N CYS A 195 -23.90 30.61 41.21
CA CYS A 195 -25.19 31.18 40.83
C CYS A 195 -25.08 32.65 40.43
#